data_AF-A0A965CBW3-F1
#
_entry.id   AF-A0A965CBW3-F1
#
_cell.length_a   1.000
_cell.length_b   1.000
_cell.length_c   1.000
_cell.angle_alpha   90.00
_cell.angle_beta   90.00
_cell.angle_gamma   90.00
#
_symmetry.space_group_name_H-M   'P 1'
#
loop_
_entity.id
_entity.type
_entity.pdbx_description
1 polymer ?
#
loop_
_entity_poly.entity_id
_entity_poly.type
_entity_poly.pdbx_seq_one_letter_code
_entity_poly.pdbx_strand_id
1 'polypeptide(L)'
;MRLYAASLPSRVSMPDAFIALHAKDEYSFLLERESNQENRFSVMGAALSLVEDAREALKDLTGFVDNEIALPFDFRPGLVGAFSYEGEEKFMLVDRAIVLDHQKLT
;
A
#
# COMPACT_ATOMS: atom_id res chain seq x y z
N MET A 1 11.20 -8.68 4.81
CA MET A 1 9.75 -8.66 4.45
C MET A 1 9.19 -10.09 4.41
N ARG A 2 8.03 -10.37 5.01
CA ARG A 2 7.35 -11.69 4.88
C ARG A 2 6.19 -11.57 3.90
N LEU A 3 6.13 -12.45 2.91
CA LEU A 3 5.10 -12.46 1.88
C LEU A 3 4.11 -13.58 2.14
N TYR A 4 2.82 -13.23 2.09
CA TYR A 4 1.72 -14.18 2.13
C TYR A 4 0.89 -13.96 0.86
N ALA A 5 0.62 -15.03 0.13
CA ALA A 5 -0.14 -14.99 -1.11
C ALA A 5 -1.31 -15.97 -1.03
N ALA A 6 -2.46 -15.53 -1.52
CA ALA A 6 -3.65 -16.36 -1.66
C ALA A 6 -4.33 -16.03 -2.99
N SER A 7 -4.86 -17.05 -3.66
CA SER A 7 -5.68 -16.88 -4.86
C SER A 7 -7.14 -16.79 -4.45
N LEU A 8 -7.82 -15.73 -4.87
CA LEU A 8 -9.25 -15.54 -4.58
C LEU A 8 -10.09 -16.25 -5.65
N PRO A 9 -11.14 -16.98 -5.26
CA PRO A 9 -11.96 -17.78 -6.19
C PRO A 9 -12.85 -16.94 -7.10
N SER A 10 -12.96 -15.63 -6.86
CA SER A 10 -13.82 -14.72 -7.62
C SER A 10 -13.18 -13.35 -7.72
N ARG A 11 -13.60 -12.58 -8.73
CA ARG A 11 -13.23 -11.15 -8.84
C ARG A 11 -13.86 -10.39 -7.69
N VAL A 12 -13.01 -9.74 -6.90
CA VAL A 12 -13.43 -8.81 -5.86
C VAL A 12 -13.17 -7.40 -6.37
N SER A 13 -14.18 -6.54 -6.25
CA SER A 13 -14.03 -5.11 -6.49
C SER A 13 -13.09 -4.52 -5.45
N MET A 14 -12.02 -3.85 -5.89
CA MET A 14 -11.01 -3.30 -4.99
C MET A 14 -11.55 -2.22 -4.05
N PRO A 15 -12.35 -1.25 -4.54
CA PRO A 15 -13.00 -0.29 -3.66
C PRO A 15 -13.88 -0.96 -2.60
N ASP A 16 -14.63 -2.01 -2.96
CA ASP A 16 -15.50 -2.70 -2.01
C ASP A 16 -14.70 -3.46 -0.95
N ALA A 17 -13.60 -4.12 -1.36
CA ALA A 17 -12.68 -4.76 -0.43
C ALA A 17 -12.02 -3.76 0.52
N PHE A 18 -11.60 -2.60 -0.01
CA PHE A 18 -11.01 -1.54 0.79
C PHE A 18 -12.00 -0.99 1.82
N ILE A 19 -13.23 -0.69 1.42
CA ILE A 19 -14.28 -0.25 2.34
C ILE A 19 -14.56 -1.33 3.39
N ALA A 20 -14.68 -2.60 2.98
CA ALA A 20 -14.95 -3.69 3.93
C ALA A 20 -13.86 -3.86 5.00
N LEU A 21 -12.59 -3.63 4.65
CA LEU A 21 -11.45 -3.79 5.55
C LEU A 21 -11.12 -2.52 6.35
N HIS A 22 -11.24 -1.35 5.73
CA HIS A 22 -10.65 -0.10 6.22
C HIS A 22 -11.64 1.05 6.39
N ALA A 23 -12.96 0.85 6.23
CA ALA A 23 -13.95 1.93 6.38
C ALA A 23 -13.91 2.68 7.72
N LYS A 24 -13.30 2.10 8.76
CA LYS A 24 -13.18 2.70 10.10
C LYS A 24 -11.75 3.12 10.44
N ASP A 25 -10.82 2.95 9.51
CA ASP A 25 -9.40 3.25 9.71
C ASP A 25 -9.08 4.63 9.12
N GLU A 26 -8.84 5.60 9.99
CA GLU A 26 -8.56 7.00 9.60
C GLU A 26 -7.30 7.13 8.72
N TYR A 27 -6.28 6.33 9.00
CA TYR A 27 -4.99 6.35 8.32
C TYR A 27 -4.86 5.16 7.38
N SER A 28 -5.82 5.04 6.46
CA SER A 28 -5.86 4.00 5.44
C SER A 28 -5.78 4.60 4.03
N PHE A 29 -5.31 3.81 3.08
CA PHE A 29 -5.18 4.25 1.69
C PHE A 29 -5.47 3.12 0.71
N LEU A 30 -5.91 3.53 -0.48
CA LEU A 30 -6.05 2.69 -1.66
C LEU A 30 -5.33 3.38 -2.83
N LEU A 31 -4.26 2.76 -3.32
CA LEU A 31 -3.62 3.08 -4.58
C LEU A 31 -4.19 2.17 -5.65
N GLU A 32 -5.28 2.62 -6.26
CA GLU A 32 -5.97 1.90 -7.31
C GLU A 32 -5.27 2.07 -8.65
N ARG A 33 -5.17 0.98 -9.41
CA ARG A 33 -4.58 0.96 -10.76
C ARG A 33 -5.42 0.16 -11.75
N GLU A 34 -6.74 0.07 -11.56
CA GLU A 34 -7.63 -0.73 -12.43
C GLU A 34 -7.55 -0.31 -13.91
N SER A 35 -7.41 0.99 -14.20
CA SER A 35 -7.33 1.55 -15.55
C SER A 35 -5.91 1.73 -16.09
N ASN A 36 -4.88 1.42 -15.29
CA ASN A 36 -3.49 1.58 -15.69
C ASN A 36 -3.04 0.38 -16.53
N GLN A 37 -2.74 0.62 -17.81
CA GLN A 37 -2.33 -0.45 -18.75
C GLN A 37 -0.91 -0.96 -18.50
N GLU A 38 -0.05 -0.15 -17.87
CA GLU A 38 1.35 -0.47 -17.60
C GLU A 38 1.53 -1.17 -16.25
N ASN A 39 0.62 -0.94 -15.29
CA ASN A 39 0.76 -1.46 -13.94
C ASN A 39 -0.54 -2.03 -13.38
N ARG A 40 -0.63 -3.36 -13.38
CA ARG A 40 -1.81 -4.14 -13.00
C ARG A 40 -2.00 -4.37 -11.50
N PHE A 41 -1.13 -3.82 -10.66
CA PHE A 41 -1.16 -4.07 -9.22
C PHE A 41 -1.80 -2.90 -8.49
N SER A 42 -2.84 -3.18 -7.71
CA SER A 42 -3.41 -2.21 -6.77
C SER A 42 -2.96 -2.52 -5.36
N VAL A 43 -2.79 -1.47 -4.56
CA VAL A 43 -2.23 -1.59 -3.21
C VAL A 43 -3.17 -0.91 -2.23
N MET A 44 -3.50 -1.59 -1.15
CA MET A 44 -4.16 -0.97 -0.01
C MET A 44 -3.41 -1.28 1.28
N GLY A 45 -3.50 -0.36 2.22
CA GLY A 45 -2.86 -0.51 3.52
C GLY A 45 -3.40 0.50 4.51
N ALA A 46 -2.90 0.38 5.73
CA ALA A 46 -3.23 1.28 6.82
C ALA A 46 -2.02 1.45 7.74
N ALA A 47 -2.06 2.52 8.52
CA ALA A 47 -1.11 2.82 9.57
C ALA A 47 -1.85 3.18 10.87
N LEU A 48 -1.11 3.26 11.97
CA LEU A 48 -1.66 3.63 13.27
C LEU A 48 -1.90 5.13 13.40
N SER A 49 -1.02 5.94 12.81
CA SER A 49 -1.05 7.40 12.88
C SER A 49 -0.34 8.03 11.69
N LEU A 50 -0.54 9.33 11.52
CA LEU A 50 0.38 10.15 10.75
C LEU A 50 1.73 10.24 11.46
N VAL A 51 2.75 10.49 10.66
CA VAL A 51 4.12 10.73 11.11
C VAL A 51 4.35 12.23 11.23
N GLU A 52 4.93 12.67 12.34
CA GLU A 52 5.31 14.08 12.55
C GLU A 52 6.58 14.46 11.77
N ASP A 53 7.60 13.58 11.77
CA ASP A 53 8.83 13.73 10.98
C ASP A 53 9.04 12.51 10.09
N ALA A 54 8.74 12.66 8.81
CA ALA A 54 8.89 11.63 7.79
C ALA A 54 10.33 11.08 7.72
N ARG A 55 11.35 11.93 7.89
CA ARG A 55 12.76 11.54 7.78
C ARG A 55 13.20 10.70 8.96
N GLU A 56 12.68 11.00 10.15
CA GLU A 56 12.94 10.20 11.34
C GLU A 56 12.27 8.84 11.23
N ALA A 57 10.99 8.80 10.85
CA ALA A 57 10.25 7.54 10.75
C ALA A 57 10.80 6.59 9.66
N LEU A 58 11.42 7.12 8.60
CA LEU A 58 12.13 6.28 7.64
C LEU A 58 13.29 5.49 8.25
N LYS A 59 13.95 6.04 9.28
CA LYS A 59 15.05 5.33 9.96
C LYS A 59 14.54 4.06 10.63
N ASP A 60 13.34 4.07 11.19
CA ASP A 60 12.72 2.90 11.82
C ASP A 60 12.44 1.77 10.81
N LEU A 61 12.25 2.11 9.54
CA LEU A 61 12.07 1.14 8.45
C LEU A 61 13.36 0.62 7.83
N THR A 62 14.52 1.26 8.06
CA THR A 62 15.79 0.86 7.41
C THR A 62 16.21 -0.59 7.69
N GLY A 63 15.73 -1.20 8.79
CA GLY A 63 15.94 -2.63 9.09
C GLY A 63 14.97 -3.60 8.42
N PHE A 64 13.89 -3.11 7.79
CA PHE A 64 12.82 -3.94 7.22
C PHE A 64 12.85 -4.06 5.69
N VAL A 65 13.53 -3.13 5.02
CA VAL A 65 13.60 -3.05 3.56
C VAL A 65 14.69 -3.99 3.03
N ASP A 66 14.31 -5.25 2.88
CA ASP A 66 15.10 -6.22 2.13
C ASP A 66 14.87 -5.95 0.63
N ASN A 67 15.63 -5.00 0.08
CA ASN A 67 15.49 -4.50 -1.30
C ASN A 67 15.88 -5.54 -2.37
N GLU A 68 16.40 -6.71 -1.99
CA GLU A 68 16.94 -7.70 -2.91
C GLU A 68 15.89 -8.67 -3.47
N ILE A 69 14.64 -8.62 -3.01
CA ILE A 69 13.59 -9.50 -3.51
C ILE A 69 12.97 -8.90 -4.78
N ALA A 70 13.21 -9.58 -5.91
CA ALA A 70 12.55 -9.30 -7.18
C ALA A 70 11.07 -9.71 -7.09
N LEU A 71 10.19 -8.71 -7.02
CA LEU A 71 8.73 -8.88 -7.00
C LEU A 71 8.11 -8.34 -8.27
N PRO A 72 6.96 -8.90 -8.71
CA PRO A 72 6.28 -8.42 -9.92
C PRO A 72 5.61 -7.04 -9.73
N PHE A 73 5.60 -6.51 -8.50
CA PHE A 73 5.05 -5.20 -8.15
C PHE A 73 6.10 -4.32 -7.47
N ASP A 74 5.94 -3.01 -7.64
CA ASP A 74 6.93 -2.00 -7.24
C ASP A 74 6.77 -1.55 -5.79
N PHE A 75 5.60 -1.78 -5.18
CA PHE A 75 5.33 -1.29 -3.83
C PHE A 75 6.27 -1.95 -2.82
N ARG A 76 6.82 -1.13 -1.91
CA ARG A 76 7.61 -1.55 -0.76
C ARG A 76 7.05 -0.86 0.49
N PRO A 77 6.94 -1.57 1.63
CA PRO A 77 6.60 -0.94 2.92
C PRO A 77 7.52 0.26 3.19
N GLY A 78 6.95 1.34 3.70
CA GLY A 78 7.51 2.66 3.47
C GLY A 78 6.67 3.80 4.03
N LEU A 79 7.06 5.01 3.67
CA LEU A 79 6.19 6.17 3.81
C LEU A 79 5.17 6.17 2.68
N VAL A 80 3.90 6.30 3.04
CA VAL A 80 2.79 6.51 2.10
C VAL A 80 2.02 7.74 2.55
N GLY A 81 1.71 8.64 1.63
CA GLY A 81 1.04 9.87 1.98
C GLY A 81 0.94 10.84 0.82
N ALA A 82 0.64 12.08 1.16
CA ALA A 82 0.52 13.16 0.20
C ALA A 82 1.08 14.46 0.75
N PHE A 83 1.45 15.34 -0.17
CA PHE A 83 1.64 16.75 0.13
C PHE A 83 0.31 17.47 -0.11
N SER A 84 -0.07 18.31 0.85
CA SER A 84 -1.12 19.30 0.62
C SER A 84 -0.66 20.33 -0.41
N TYR A 85 -1.60 21.12 -0.93
CA TYR A 85 -1.29 22.19 -1.86
C TYR A 85 -0.38 23.25 -1.22
N GLU A 86 -0.54 23.46 0.09
CA GLU A 86 0.22 24.39 0.92
C GLU A 86 1.63 23.87 1.27
N GLY A 87 1.94 22.62 0.90
CA GLY A 87 3.24 21.99 1.16
C GLY A 87 3.31 21.27 2.51
N GLU A 88 2.22 21.18 3.27
CA GLU A 88 2.17 20.35 4.48
C GLU A 88 2.22 18.86 4.13
N GLU A 89 3.06 18.14 4.86
CA GLU A 89 3.28 16.70 4.70
C GLU A 89 2.26 15.90 5.51
N LYS A 90 1.58 14.95 4.87
CA LYS A 90 0.70 13.99 5.54
C LYS A 90 1.14 12.59 5.16
N PHE A 91 2.10 12.07 5.91
CA PHE A 91 2.66 10.74 5.70
C PHE A 91 2.28 9.76 6.79
N MET A 92 2.19 8.51 6.39
CA MET A 92 1.94 7.34 7.21
C MET A 92 3.13 6.40 7.10
N LEU A 93 3.54 5.80 8.21
CA LEU A 93 4.53 4.73 8.21
C LEU A 93 3.81 3.38 8.05
N VAL A 94 3.98 2.76 6.89
CA VAL A 94 3.23 1.54 6.51
C VAL A 94 4.16 0.34 6.58
N ASP A 95 3.89 -0.57 7.52
CA ASP A 95 4.64 -1.81 7.72
C ASP A 95 4.10 -3.00 6.89
N ARG A 96 2.83 -2.93 6.49
CA ARG A 96 2.11 -3.98 5.77
C ARG A 96 1.16 -3.38 4.73
N ALA A 97 1.03 -4.08 3.62
CA ALA A 97 0.05 -3.74 2.60
C ALA A 97 -0.47 -5.02 1.94
N ILE A 98 -1.68 -4.92 1.40
CA ILE A 98 -2.29 -5.95 0.57
C ILE A 98 -2.13 -5.49 -0.88
N VAL A 99 -1.46 -6.32 -1.68
CA VAL A 99 -1.26 -6.09 -3.10
C VAL A 99 -2.15 -7.06 -3.88
N LEU A 100 -2.98 -6.53 -4.76
CA LEU A 100 -3.86 -7.34 -5.61
C LEU A 100 -3.40 -7.27 -7.06
N ASP A 101 -3.29 -8.45 -7.67
CA ASP A 101 -3.00 -8.61 -9.09
C ASP A 101 -4.31 -8.68 -9.90
N HIS A 102 -4.48 -7.75 -10.84
CA HIS A 102 -5.65 -7.69 -11.72
C HIS A 102 -5.54 -8.58 -12.97
N GLN A 103 -4.44 -9.34 -13.10
CA GLN A 103 -4.26 -10.25 -14.23
C GLN A 103 -5.47 -11.18 -14.35
N LYS A 104 -6.11 -11.14 -15.53
CA LYS A 104 -7.17 -12.09 -15.87
C LYS A 104 -6.57 -13.49 -15.84
N LEU A 105 -7.14 -14.38 -15.03
CA LEU A 105 -6.96 -15.82 -15.19
C LEU A 105 -7.52 -16.18 -16.57
N THR A 106 -6.64 -16.34 -17.56
CA THR A 106 -6.94 -16.98 -18.85
C THR A 106 -7.13 -18.47 -18.69
#